data_AF-A0A160VES5-F1
#
_entry.id   AF-A0A160VES5-F1
#
_cell.length_a   1.000
_cell.length_b   1.000
_cell.length_c   1.000
_cell.angle_alpha   90.00
_cell.angle_beta   90.00
_cell.angle_gamma   90.00
#
_symmetry.space_group_name_H-M   'P 1'
#
loop_
_entity.id
_entity.type
_entity.pdbx_description
1 polymer ?
#
loop_
_entity_poly.entity_id
_entity_poly.type
_entity_poly.pdbx_seq_one_letter_code
_entity_poly.pdbx_strand_id
1 'polypeptide(L)'
;MDIFALEVSGVGGVHAQVNYDATKLSVTSVTAGSFFSSTQSPIFIYEDNNGTLDVYVSYLGPEITVSGTGDIAVVVFNVKTSGEAIVRYTSESELLGSNDVPIKLNGLGQGVVNAK
;
A
#
# COMPACT_ATOMS: atom_id res chain seq x y z
N MET A 1 2.72 -6.59 -8.18
CA MET A 1 1.39 -6.59 -7.55
C MET A 1 1.24 -5.24 -6.91
N ASP A 2 0.10 -4.60 -7.08
CA ASP A 2 -0.07 -3.22 -6.64
C ASP A 2 -0.89 -3.17 -5.35
N ILE A 3 -0.42 -2.39 -4.39
CA ILE A 3 -1.21 -1.89 -3.27
C ILE A 3 -1.98 -0.70 -3.82
N PHE A 4 -3.30 -0.71 -3.75
CA PHE A 4 -4.18 0.15 -4.54
C PHE A 4 -5.25 0.83 -3.67
N ALA A 5 -5.50 2.11 -3.91
CA ALA A 5 -6.61 2.88 -3.34
C ALA A 5 -7.72 3.03 -4.39
N LEU A 6 -8.98 2.84 -3.98
CA LEU A 6 -10.15 2.96 -4.85
C LEU A 6 -11.08 4.07 -4.34
N GLU A 7 -11.34 5.05 -5.20
CA GLU A 7 -12.32 6.13 -4.98
C GLU A 7 -12.15 6.86 -3.63
N VAL A 8 -10.91 7.25 -3.32
CA VAL A 8 -10.58 7.99 -2.09
C VAL A 8 -10.54 9.50 -2.37
N SER A 9 -10.80 10.31 -1.35
CA SER A 9 -10.85 11.78 -1.49
C SER A 9 -10.03 12.45 -0.41
N GLY A 10 -9.20 13.41 -0.81
CA GLY A 10 -8.46 14.29 0.10
C GLY A 10 -7.38 13.59 0.92
N VAL A 11 -6.71 12.57 0.37
CA VAL A 11 -5.67 11.81 1.07
C VAL A 11 -4.35 12.59 1.05
N GLY A 12 -3.83 12.94 2.23
CA GLY A 12 -2.51 13.54 2.42
C GLY A 12 -1.44 12.52 2.86
N GLY A 13 -1.87 11.41 3.46
CA GLY A 13 -0.99 10.31 3.86
C GLY A 13 -1.70 8.97 3.95
N VAL A 14 -0.92 7.89 3.88
CA VAL A 14 -1.39 6.51 3.99
C VAL A 14 -0.40 5.68 4.80
N HIS A 15 -0.95 4.80 5.63
CA HIS A 15 -0.32 3.58 6.08
C HIS A 15 -1.10 2.42 5.49
N ALA A 16 -0.51 1.71 4.55
CA ALA A 16 -1.08 0.50 3.98
C ALA A 16 -0.33 -0.71 4.54
N GLN A 17 -1.03 -1.56 5.28
CA GLN A 17 -0.46 -2.80 5.80
C GLN A 17 -1.12 -3.99 5.12
N VAL A 18 -0.30 -4.88 4.56
CA VAL A 18 -0.76 -6.13 3.96
C VAL A 18 -0.06 -7.34 4.58
N ASN A 19 -0.80 -8.43 4.79
CA ASN A 19 -0.23 -9.73 5.11
C ASN A 19 -0.08 -10.60 3.87
N TYR A 20 0.97 -11.40 3.81
CA TYR A 20 1.22 -12.39 2.78
C TYR A 20 1.78 -13.69 3.40
N ASP A 21 1.62 -14.81 2.69
CA ASP A 21 2.18 -16.10 3.13
C ASP A 21 3.70 -16.13 2.89
N ALA A 22 4.48 -15.84 3.94
CA ALA A 22 5.95 -15.83 3.88
C ALA A 22 6.59 -17.21 3.62
N THR A 23 5.84 -18.30 3.75
CA THR A 23 6.31 -19.64 3.37
C THR A 23 6.28 -19.85 1.85
N LYS A 24 5.45 -19.07 1.14
CA LYS A 24 5.27 -19.14 -0.31
C LYS A 24 5.90 -17.97 -1.05
N LEU A 25 5.94 -16.79 -0.44
CA LEU A 25 6.44 -15.57 -1.04
C LEU A 25 7.54 -14.92 -0.18
N SER A 26 8.38 -14.11 -0.81
CA SER A 26 9.21 -13.10 -0.14
C SER A 26 9.20 -11.82 -0.94
N VAL A 27 9.17 -10.68 -0.26
CA VAL A 27 9.29 -9.37 -0.91
C VAL A 27 10.72 -9.22 -1.46
N THR A 28 10.82 -8.87 -2.74
CA THR A 28 12.11 -8.57 -3.40
C THR A 28 12.36 -7.08 -3.46
N SER A 29 11.30 -6.32 -3.79
CA SER A 29 11.35 -4.87 -3.77
C SER A 29 9.94 -4.30 -3.59
N VAL A 30 9.91 -3.08 -3.06
CA VAL A 30 8.72 -2.25 -2.99
C VAL A 30 9.10 -0.87 -3.51
N THR A 31 8.34 -0.35 -4.47
CA THR A 31 8.53 0.99 -5.02
C THR A 31 7.28 1.82 -4.86
N ALA A 32 7.46 3.13 -4.76
CA ALA A 32 6.35 4.08 -4.74
C ALA A 32 5.48 3.91 -5.99
N GLY A 33 4.17 3.89 -5.79
CA GLY A 33 3.19 3.91 -6.86
C GLY A 33 2.93 5.31 -7.37
N SER A 34 2.12 5.41 -8.42
CA SER A 34 1.85 6.68 -9.09
C SER A 34 0.80 7.55 -8.40
N PHE A 35 0.00 7.01 -7.47
CA PHE A 35 -1.14 7.70 -6.88
C PHE A 35 -0.78 9.01 -6.15
N PHE A 36 0.39 9.06 -5.51
CA PHE A 36 0.91 10.24 -4.82
C PHE A 36 1.83 11.10 -5.70
N SER A 37 1.78 10.96 -7.02
CA SER A 37 2.55 11.84 -7.92
C SER A 37 1.95 13.25 -7.89
N SER A 38 2.70 14.22 -7.36
CA SER A 38 2.31 15.63 -7.33
C SER A 38 3.48 16.55 -7.71
N THR A 39 3.29 17.87 -7.58
CA THR A 39 4.37 18.86 -7.73
C THR A 39 5.46 18.73 -6.67
N GLN A 40 5.13 18.15 -5.50
CA GLN A 40 6.08 17.78 -4.47
C GLN A 40 6.16 16.26 -4.37
N SER A 41 7.38 15.71 -4.30
CA SER A 41 7.59 14.28 -4.06
C SER A 41 7.13 13.92 -2.64
N PRO A 42 6.33 12.85 -2.47
CA PRO A 42 6.00 12.36 -1.14
C PRO A 42 7.22 11.68 -0.51
N ILE A 43 7.19 11.53 0.82
CA ILE A 43 7.99 10.51 1.50
C ILE A 43 7.35 9.16 1.22
N PHE A 44 8.21 8.19 0.91
CA PHE A 44 7.85 6.79 0.74
C PHE A 44 8.76 5.91 1.59
N ILE A 45 8.18 5.12 2.49
CA ILE A 45 8.88 4.19 3.37
C ILE A 45 8.15 2.86 3.34
N TYR A 46 8.89 1.76 3.40
CA TYR A 46 8.29 0.44 3.60
C TYR A 46 9.12 -0.39 4.57
N GLU A 47 8.45 -1.31 5.26
CA GLU A 47 9.08 -2.30 6.14
C GLU A 47 8.48 -3.68 5.84
N ASP A 48 9.33 -4.66 5.54
CA ASP A 48 8.92 -6.06 5.39
C ASP A 48 9.35 -6.87 6.62
N ASN A 49 8.37 -7.36 7.37
CA ASN A 49 8.54 -8.12 8.60
C ASN A 49 8.15 -9.59 8.40
N ASN A 50 8.60 -10.20 7.29
CA ASN A 50 8.46 -11.62 6.97
C ASN A 50 7.01 -12.14 7.09
N GLY A 51 6.12 -11.57 6.27
CA GLY A 51 4.69 -11.92 6.21
C GLY A 51 3.76 -10.76 6.49
N THR A 52 4.30 -9.65 6.99
CA THR A 52 3.62 -8.36 7.09
C THR A 52 4.46 -7.31 6.37
N LEU A 53 3.84 -6.63 5.41
CA LEU A 53 4.45 -5.52 4.69
C LEU A 53 3.71 -4.24 5.05
N ASP A 54 4.44 -3.30 5.63
CA ASP A 54 3.99 -1.95 5.91
C ASP A 54 4.50 -1.01 4.82
N VAL A 55 3.62 -0.15 4.31
CA VAL A 55 3.92 0.90 3.34
C VAL A 55 3.38 2.23 3.83
N TYR A 56 4.25 3.22 3.92
CA TYR A 56 3.92 4.57 4.34
C TYR A 56 4.18 5.55 3.20
N VAL A 57 3.18 6.36 2.86
CA VAL A 57 3.33 7.46 1.89
C VAL A 57 2.71 8.71 2.47
N SER A 58 3.43 9.83 2.49
CA SER A 58 2.92 11.10 3.03
C SER A 58 3.67 12.30 2.45
N TYR A 59 3.00 13.44 2.29
CA TYR A 59 3.65 14.70 1.94
C TYR A 59 4.18 15.41 3.19
N LEU A 60 5.45 15.86 3.17
CA LEU A 60 5.97 16.79 4.16
C LEU A 60 5.81 18.23 3.67
N GLY A 61 4.89 18.99 4.24
CA GLY A 61 4.77 20.42 3.94
C GLY A 61 3.31 20.89 3.88
N PRO A 62 2.96 21.88 3.02
CA PRO A 62 1.61 22.42 2.95
C PRO A 62 0.59 21.32 2.63
N GLU A 63 -0.70 21.58 2.86
CA GLU A 63 -1.81 20.61 2.71
C GLU A 63 -2.01 20.11 1.26
N ILE A 64 -1.07 19.30 0.76
CA ILE A 64 -1.18 18.57 -0.49
C ILE A 64 -2.00 17.32 -0.20
N THR A 65 -3.07 17.17 -0.94
CA THR A 65 -3.88 15.96 -0.92
C THR A 65 -4.14 15.48 -2.34
N VAL A 66 -4.32 14.17 -2.48
CA VAL A 66 -4.69 13.51 -3.74
C VAL A 66 -6.05 12.84 -3.58
N SER A 67 -6.76 12.69 -4.70
CA SER A 67 -8.07 12.06 -4.76
C SER A 67 -8.17 11.19 -6.01
N GLY A 68 -9.03 10.20 -5.97
CA GLY A 68 -9.30 9.30 -7.08
C GLY A 68 -8.92 7.86 -6.75
N THR A 69 -8.41 7.16 -7.77
CA THR A 69 -8.13 5.73 -7.75
C THR A 69 -6.73 5.52 -8.32
N GLY A 70 -5.88 4.74 -7.65
CA GLY A 70 -4.53 4.49 -8.13
C GLY A 70 -3.68 3.63 -7.21
N ASP A 71 -2.49 3.29 -7.69
CA ASP A 71 -1.51 2.47 -6.99
C ASP A 71 -0.72 3.30 -5.97
N ILE A 72 -0.75 2.86 -4.71
CA ILE A 72 0.04 3.40 -3.60
C ILE A 72 1.48 2.89 -3.70
N ALA A 73 1.65 1.60 -4.02
CA ALA A 73 2.97 0.96 -4.14
C ALA A 73 2.92 -0.24 -5.08
N VAL A 74 4.05 -0.50 -5.73
CA VAL A 74 4.27 -1.71 -6.54
C VAL A 74 5.18 -2.65 -5.76
N VAL A 75 4.67 -3.85 -5.48
CA VAL A 75 5.38 -4.91 -4.76
C VAL A 75 5.82 -5.99 -5.74
N VAL A 76 7.11 -6.32 -5.72
CA VAL A 76 7.67 -7.46 -6.45
C VAL A 76 7.93 -8.59 -5.46
N PHE A 77 7.26 -9.72 -5.67
CA PHE A 77 7.50 -10.93 -4.90
C PHE A 77 8.41 -11.91 -5.64
N ASN A 78 9.29 -12.56 -4.90
CA ASN A 78 9.87 -13.82 -5.29
C ASN A 78 8.96 -14.96 -4.80
N VAL A 79 8.76 -15.95 -5.67
CA VAL A 79 7.96 -17.14 -5.38
C VAL A 79 8.89 -18.25 -4.87
N LYS A 80 8.64 -18.70 -3.64
CA LYS A 80 9.37 -19.82 -3.00
C LYS A 80 8.74 -21.17 -3.32
N THR A 81 7.41 -21.22 -3.39
CA THR A 81 6.64 -22.46 -3.59
C THR A 81 5.50 -22.21 -4.58
N SER A 82 5.20 -23.19 -5.44
CA SER A 82 4.08 -23.12 -6.39
C SER A 82 2.72 -23.17 -5.69
N GLY A 83 1.70 -22.70 -6.39
CA GLY A 83 0.32 -22.64 -5.92
C GLY A 83 -0.17 -21.23 -5.61
N GLU A 84 -1.33 -21.16 -4.96
CA GLU A 84 -1.99 -19.90 -4.62
C GLU A 84 -1.42 -19.33 -3.31
N ALA A 85 -1.05 -18.05 -3.34
CA ALA A 85 -0.69 -17.26 -2.17
C ALA A 85 -1.56 -16.00 -2.12
N ILE A 86 -2.23 -15.76 -0.99
CA ILE A 86 -3.13 -14.62 -0.83
C ILE A 86 -2.38 -13.49 -0.14
N VAL A 87 -2.57 -12.28 -0.63
CA VAL A 87 -2.11 -11.04 0.00
C VAL A 87 -3.34 -10.24 0.41
N ARG A 88 -3.43 -9.81 1.67
CA ARG A 88 -4.63 -9.12 2.20
C ARG A 88 -4.27 -7.88 2.96
N TYR A 89 -5.05 -6.82 2.79
CA TYR A 89 -4.98 -5.68 3.69
C TYR A 89 -5.40 -6.07 5.11
N THR A 90 -4.79 -5.42 6.10
CA THR A 90 -5.12 -5.58 7.52
C THR A 90 -5.94 -4.40 8.02
N SER A 91 -6.55 -4.56 9.20
CA SER A 91 -7.28 -3.50 9.90
C SER A 91 -6.39 -2.34 10.35
N GLU A 92 -5.08 -2.51 10.36
CA GLU A 92 -4.12 -1.47 10.72
C GLU A 92 -3.90 -0.47 9.58
N SER A 93 -4.49 -0.69 8.40
CA SER A 93 -4.38 0.26 7.30
C SER A 93 -5.19 1.53 7.58
N GLU A 94 -4.61 2.68 7.26
CA GLU A 94 -5.20 4.00 7.49
C GLU A 94 -4.96 4.94 6.31
N LEU A 95 -5.95 5.79 6.04
CA LEU A 95 -5.83 6.96 5.18
C LEU A 95 -6.05 8.21 6.01
N LEU A 96 -5.17 9.19 5.85
CA LEU A 96 -5.20 10.46 6.57
C LEU A 96 -5.36 11.59 5.55
N GLY A 97 -6.30 12.49 5.83
CA GLY A 97 -6.44 13.74 5.09
C GLY A 97 -5.65 14.89 5.71
N SER A 98 -6.00 16.12 5.33
CA SER A 98 -5.46 17.33 5.96
C SER A 98 -5.63 17.32 7.48
N ASN A 99 -4.65 17.87 8.21
CA ASN A 99 -4.67 17.98 9.67
C ASN A 99 -4.91 16.66 10.40
N ASP A 100 -4.38 15.56 9.86
CA ASP A 100 -4.44 14.24 10.50
C ASP A 100 -5.88 13.74 10.70
N VAL A 101 -6.81 14.17 9.85
CA VAL A 101 -8.21 13.73 9.89
C VAL A 101 -8.33 12.35 9.23
N PRO A 102 -8.78 11.29 9.94
CA PRO A 102 -8.92 9.97 9.34
C PRO A 102 -9.98 9.93 8.24
N ILE A 103 -9.65 9.27 7.14
CA ILE A 103 -10.56 8.98 6.04
C ILE A 103 -11.09 7.57 6.21
N LYS A 104 -12.42 7.46 6.28
CA LYS A 104 -13.09 6.16 6.47
C LYS A 104 -12.78 5.21 5.31
N LEU A 105 -12.23 4.05 5.65
CA LEU A 105 -12.15 2.91 4.75
C LEU A 105 -13.51 2.21 4.67
N ASN A 106 -14.05 2.09 3.46
CA ASN A 106 -15.32 1.39 3.22
C ASN A 106 -15.14 -0.12 3.06
N GLY A 107 -13.91 -0.59 2.89
CA GLY A 107 -13.56 -2.00 2.78
C GLY A 107 -12.06 -2.19 2.61
N LEU A 108 -11.61 -3.42 2.81
CA LEU A 108 -10.22 -3.84 2.67
C LEU A 108 -10.16 -4.96 1.63
N GLY A 109 -9.32 -4.79 0.61
CA GLY A 109 -9.21 -5.72 -0.50
C GLY A 109 -8.31 -6.92 -0.20
N GLN A 110 -8.31 -7.88 -1.13
CA GLN A 110 -7.30 -8.94 -1.19
C GLN A 110 -6.83 -9.15 -2.63
N GLY A 111 -5.55 -9.48 -2.77
CA GLY A 111 -4.92 -9.91 -4.02
C GLY A 111 -4.50 -11.38 -3.94
N VAL A 112 -4.28 -11.99 -5.10
CA VAL A 112 -3.84 -13.38 -5.22
C VAL A 112 -2.63 -13.46 -6.14
N VAL A 113 -1.57 -14.09 -5.67
CA VAL A 113 -0.40 -14.47 -6.47
C VAL A 113 -0.51 -15.94 -6.80
N ASN A 114 -0.65 -16.25 -8.09
CA ASN A 114 -0.68 -17.62 -8.58
C ASN A 114 0.69 -17.99 -9.16
N ALA A 115 1.45 -18.72 -8.37
CA ALA A 115 2.75 -19.24 -8.74
C ALA A 115 2.62 -20.57 -9.50
N LYS A 116 3.22 -20.64 -10.68
CA LYS A 116 3.30 -21.87 -11.49
C LYS A 116 4.71 -22.44 -11.45
#